data_AF-A0A928IT11-F1
#
_entry.id   AF-A0A928IT11-F1
#
_cell.length_a   1.000
_cell.length_b   1.000
_cell.length_c   1.000
_cell.angle_alpha   90.00
_cell.angle_beta   90.00
_cell.angle_gamma   90.00
#
_symmetry.space_group_name_H-M   'P 1'
#
loop_
_entity.id
_entity.type
_entity.pdbx_description
1 polymer ?
#
loop_
_entity_poly.entity_id
_entity_poly.type
_entity_poly.pdbx_seq_one_letter_code
_entity_poly.pdbx_strand_id
1 'polypeptide(L)'
;MAKCNSCGFENVEGEVFCAECGQAINQAPKAPKAPEAPVKKEAAKPAKKEGKKLNLSKEGLKDLFKIIDGTSFFEKEDIEKNKIMSLFAYIGILFLIPMFACKDSKFARFHTNQGIVLCIFYVVAGVVTAILEALPVLLFVFIKAVFFKIIFGALIGIIGLLAGVVNIALLALMILGIISAVTGKAKKLPIIGNIRILK
;
A
#
# COMPACT_ATOMS: atom_id res chain seq x y z
N MET A 1 12.74 15.53 -30.27
CA MET A 1 12.95 15.03 -28.89
C MET A 1 13.03 16.21 -27.92
N ALA A 2 12.36 16.13 -26.77
CA ALA A 2 12.29 17.22 -25.78
C ALA A 2 13.17 16.93 -24.56
N LYS A 3 14.15 17.78 -24.28
CA LYS A 3 15.08 17.59 -23.14
C LYS A 3 14.46 18.12 -21.84
N CYS A 4 14.52 17.33 -20.78
CA CYS A 4 14.02 17.72 -19.47
C CYS A 4 14.95 18.75 -18.82
N ASN A 5 14.41 19.90 -18.43
CA ASN A 5 15.19 20.99 -17.80
C ASN A 5 15.66 20.68 -16.37
N SER A 6 15.14 19.63 -15.74
CA SER A 6 15.44 19.30 -14.34
C SER A 6 16.41 18.13 -14.18
N CYS A 7 16.34 17.11 -15.04
CA CYS A 7 17.26 15.98 -14.98
C CYS A 7 18.11 15.78 -16.25
N GLY A 8 17.82 16.51 -17.33
CA GLY A 8 18.56 16.42 -18.59
C GLY A 8 18.18 15.27 -19.51
N PHE A 9 17.20 14.43 -19.14
CA PHE A 9 16.72 13.30 -19.97
C PHE A 9 16.06 13.74 -21.27
N GLU A 10 16.31 13.03 -22.37
CA GLU A 10 15.68 13.28 -23.67
C GLU A 10 14.39 12.47 -23.82
N ASN A 11 13.25 13.17 -23.87
CA ASN A 11 11.93 12.58 -23.99
C ASN A 11 11.44 12.56 -25.44
N VAL A 12 10.49 11.67 -25.71
CA VAL A 12 9.76 11.64 -26.98
C VAL A 12 8.94 12.93 -27.14
N GLU A 13 8.87 13.43 -28.37
CA GLU A 13 8.20 14.69 -28.69
C GLU A 13 6.69 14.59 -28.47
N GLY A 14 6.12 15.49 -27.66
CA GLY A 14 4.71 15.47 -27.27
C GLY A 14 4.42 14.93 -25.86
N GLU A 15 5.41 14.37 -25.17
CA GLU A 15 5.28 13.96 -23.77
C GLU A 15 5.16 15.20 -22.85
N VAL A 16 4.21 15.16 -21.91
CA VAL A 16 3.92 16.28 -21.00
C VAL A 16 4.80 16.21 -19.75
N PHE A 17 5.22 15.01 -19.36
CA PHE A 17 6.05 14.75 -18.18
C PHE A 17 7.30 13.96 -18.56
N CYS A 18 8.39 14.21 -17.82
CA CYS A 18 9.63 13.49 -17.99
C CYS A 18 9.48 12.04 -17.54
N ALA A 19 9.87 11.09 -18.39
CA ALA A 19 9.81 9.66 -18.07
C ALA A 19 10.77 9.25 -16.93
N GLU A 20 11.80 10.03 -16.67
CA GLU A 20 12.83 9.69 -15.68
C GLU A 20 12.60 10.36 -14.32
N CYS A 21 12.24 11.64 -14.27
CA CYS A 21 12.03 12.37 -13.01
C CYS A 21 10.58 12.80 -12.75
N GLY A 22 9.66 12.59 -13.70
CA GLY A 22 8.24 12.96 -13.56
C GLY A 22 7.94 14.46 -13.66
N GLN A 23 8.94 15.30 -13.94
CA GLN A 23 8.76 16.74 -14.04
C GLN A 23 8.14 17.14 -15.39
N ALA A 24 7.24 18.12 -15.39
CA ALA A 24 6.61 18.60 -16.63
C ALA A 24 7.65 19.20 -17.60
N ILE A 25 7.57 18.86 -18.89
CA ILE A 25 8.60 19.23 -19.89
C ILE A 25 8.16 20.23 -20.95
N ASN A 26 6.89 20.67 -21.01
CA ASN A 26 6.44 21.95 -21.59
C ASN A 26 4.92 22.19 -21.37
N GLN A 27 4.51 23.46 -21.18
CA GLN A 27 3.13 23.92 -21.00
C GLN A 27 2.48 24.33 -22.34
N ALA A 28 1.16 24.16 -22.49
CA ALA A 28 0.37 24.81 -23.55
C ALA A 28 -0.81 25.62 -22.94
N PRO A 29 -1.26 26.72 -23.58
CA PRO A 29 -1.91 27.88 -22.94
C PRO A 29 -3.41 27.71 -22.61
N LYS A 30 -3.93 28.60 -21.73
CA LYS A 30 -5.31 28.59 -21.19
C LYS A 30 -6.41 28.99 -22.19
N ALA A 31 -7.55 28.27 -22.06
CA ALA A 31 -8.98 28.62 -22.25
C ALA A 31 -9.54 28.71 -23.69
N PRO A 32 -10.86 28.46 -23.96
CA PRO A 32 -12.06 28.53 -23.08
C PRO A 32 -13.05 27.31 -23.13
N LYS A 33 -14.21 27.43 -22.43
CA LYS A 33 -15.23 26.40 -22.11
C LYS A 33 -16.25 26.05 -23.23
N ALA A 34 -16.76 24.80 -23.16
CA ALA A 34 -18.06 24.20 -23.58
C ALA A 34 -18.38 24.11 -25.11
N PRO A 35 -19.24 23.17 -25.62
CA PRO A 35 -20.23 22.28 -24.97
C PRO A 35 -20.15 20.76 -25.36
N GLU A 36 -21.12 19.97 -24.89
CA GLU A 36 -21.21 18.49 -24.92
C GLU A 36 -21.63 17.81 -26.26
N ALA A 37 -21.27 16.50 -26.35
CA ALA A 37 -21.83 15.39 -27.17
C ALA A 37 -21.29 15.17 -28.61
N PRO A 38 -21.37 13.94 -29.22
CA PRO A 38 -21.65 12.59 -28.69
C PRO A 38 -20.55 11.53 -29.01
N VAL A 39 -20.70 10.37 -28.37
CA VAL A 39 -19.87 9.15 -28.41
C VAL A 39 -19.63 8.58 -29.82
N LYS A 40 -18.39 8.15 -30.10
CA LYS A 40 -18.12 6.97 -30.94
C LYS A 40 -17.23 5.98 -30.19
N LYS A 41 -17.76 4.78 -30.01
CA LYS A 41 -17.08 3.60 -29.48
C LYS A 41 -16.19 3.05 -30.60
N GLU A 42 -14.88 3.01 -30.39
CA GLU A 42 -14.01 2.08 -31.11
C GLU A 42 -13.25 1.23 -30.08
N ALA A 43 -13.51 -0.07 -30.17
CA ALA A 43 -12.89 -1.09 -29.36
C ALA A 43 -11.41 -1.21 -29.73
N ALA A 44 -10.50 -0.74 -28.87
CA ALA A 44 -9.09 -1.02 -29.02
C ALA A 44 -8.80 -2.47 -28.62
N LYS A 45 -8.35 -3.26 -29.59
CA LYS A 45 -7.85 -4.63 -29.44
C LYS A 45 -6.77 -4.70 -28.33
N PRO A 46 -6.69 -5.82 -27.58
CA PRO A 46 -5.69 -5.98 -26.53
C PRO A 46 -4.30 -6.08 -27.15
N ALA A 47 -3.46 -5.06 -26.96
CA ALA A 47 -2.04 -5.17 -27.20
C ALA A 47 -1.46 -6.15 -26.17
N LYS A 48 -0.89 -7.26 -26.68
CA LYS A 48 -0.17 -8.28 -25.92
C LYS A 48 0.75 -7.61 -24.90
N LYS A 49 0.47 -7.80 -23.61
CA LYS A 49 1.49 -7.67 -22.56
C LYS A 49 2.44 -8.83 -22.79
N GLU A 50 3.52 -8.58 -23.52
CA GLU A 50 4.65 -9.49 -23.54
C GLU A 50 5.18 -9.57 -22.12
N GLY A 51 4.84 -10.66 -21.44
CA GLY A 51 5.44 -11.03 -20.18
C GLY A 51 6.93 -11.17 -20.41
N LYS A 52 7.69 -10.16 -19.98
CA LYS A 52 9.15 -10.24 -19.91
C LYS A 52 9.46 -11.47 -19.06
N LYS A 53 9.93 -12.56 -19.69
CA LYS A 53 10.40 -13.75 -18.97
C LYS A 53 11.45 -13.28 -17.98
N LEU A 54 11.14 -13.44 -16.69
CA LEU A 54 12.08 -13.16 -15.61
C LEU A 54 13.15 -14.25 -15.66
N ASN A 55 14.22 -14.02 -16.44
CA ASN A 55 15.43 -14.78 -16.29
C ASN A 55 16.00 -14.40 -14.92
N LEU A 56 15.87 -15.30 -13.93
CA LEU A 56 16.41 -15.07 -12.59
C LEU A 56 17.92 -15.26 -12.62
N SER A 57 18.61 -14.37 -13.33
CA SER A 57 20.05 -14.23 -13.29
C SER A 57 20.44 -13.63 -11.93
N LYS A 58 21.73 -13.73 -11.56
CA LYS A 58 22.24 -13.14 -10.32
C LYS A 58 21.98 -11.63 -10.25
N GLU A 59 21.91 -10.97 -11.40
CA GLU A 59 21.57 -9.56 -11.58
C GLU A 59 20.09 -9.32 -11.27
N GLY A 60 19.19 -10.15 -11.81
CA GLY A 60 17.75 -10.09 -11.50
C GLY A 60 17.44 -10.29 -10.01
N LEU A 61 18.20 -11.17 -9.32
CA LEU A 61 18.07 -11.35 -7.87
C LEU A 61 18.55 -10.12 -7.08
N LYS A 62 19.63 -9.47 -7.51
CA LYS A 62 20.12 -8.22 -6.91
C LYS A 62 19.13 -7.08 -7.10
N ASP A 63 18.53 -6.97 -8.27
CA ASP A 63 17.52 -5.96 -8.56
C ASP A 63 16.25 -6.19 -7.74
N LEU A 64 15.82 -7.45 -7.61
CA LEU A 64 14.71 -7.82 -6.74
C LEU A 64 15.01 -7.46 -5.27
N PHE A 65 16.22 -7.75 -4.78
CA PHE A 65 16.61 -7.40 -3.42
C PHE A 65 16.58 -5.88 -3.19
N LYS A 66 17.07 -5.06 -4.13
CA LYS A 66 16.97 -3.59 -4.06
C LYS A 66 15.53 -3.07 -4.10
N ILE A 67 14.63 -3.77 -4.78
CA ILE A 67 13.21 -3.37 -4.83
C ILE A 67 12.49 -3.71 -3.51
N ILE A 68 12.88 -4.80 -2.87
CA ILE A 68 12.33 -5.23 -1.57
C ILE A 68 12.92 -4.40 -0.43
N ASP A 69 14.22 -4.16 -0.48
CA ASP A 69 14.99 -3.34 0.46
C ASP A 69 15.34 -2.00 -0.18
N GLY A 70 14.42 -1.04 -0.03
CA GLY A 70 14.56 0.30 -0.59
C GLY A 70 15.44 1.23 0.24
N THR A 71 16.20 0.73 1.22
CA THR A 71 16.95 1.57 2.18
C THR A 71 17.94 2.50 1.49
N SER A 72 18.56 2.07 0.38
CA SER A 72 19.53 2.91 -0.35
C SER A 72 18.93 4.12 -1.06
N PHE A 73 17.60 4.27 -1.11
CA PHE A 73 16.93 5.45 -1.67
C PHE A 73 16.76 6.59 -0.65
N PHE A 74 17.19 6.38 0.60
CA PHE A 74 17.04 7.35 1.68
C PHE A 74 18.41 7.81 2.16
N GLU A 75 18.50 9.11 2.45
CA GLU A 75 19.72 9.70 3.01
C GLU A 75 19.97 9.17 4.42
N LYS A 76 21.22 8.82 4.74
CA LYS A 76 21.59 8.25 6.05
C LYS A 76 21.19 9.16 7.20
N GLU A 77 21.33 10.47 7.02
CA GLU A 77 20.97 11.46 8.04
C GLU A 77 19.46 11.55 8.27
N ASP A 78 18.65 11.39 7.22
CA ASP A 78 17.18 11.31 7.33
C ASP A 78 16.77 10.06 8.13
N ILE A 79 17.39 8.92 7.85
CA ILE A 79 17.16 7.66 8.58
C ILE A 79 17.50 7.83 10.06
N GLU A 80 18.73 8.27 10.38
CA GLU A 80 19.20 8.35 11.77
C GLU A 80 18.35 9.31 12.61
N LYS A 81 17.95 10.44 12.03
CA LYS A 81 17.11 11.43 12.71
C LYS A 81 15.68 10.94 12.95
N ASN A 82 15.12 10.14 12.06
CA ASN A 82 13.69 9.85 12.05
C ASN A 82 13.31 8.38 12.35
N LYS A 83 14.27 7.45 12.48
CA LYS A 83 13.98 6.02 12.70
C LYS A 83 13.14 5.71 13.92
N ILE A 84 13.39 6.41 15.04
CA ILE A 84 12.60 6.23 16.26
C ILE A 84 11.18 6.79 16.06
N MET A 85 11.04 7.97 15.46
CA MET A 85 9.70 8.51 15.19
C MET A 85 8.90 7.63 14.22
N SER A 86 9.59 7.00 13.26
CA SER A 86 8.99 6.13 12.24
C SER A 86 8.37 4.85 12.82
N LEU A 87 8.75 4.41 14.02
CA LEU A 87 8.16 3.21 14.63
C LEU A 87 6.67 3.43 14.95
N PHE A 88 6.29 4.64 15.36
CA PHE A 88 4.91 4.97 15.74
C PHE A 88 3.93 4.82 14.58
N ALA A 89 4.43 4.84 13.34
CA ALA A 89 3.66 4.53 12.14
C ALA A 89 2.89 3.21 12.25
N TYR A 90 3.47 2.20 12.91
CA TYR A 90 2.90 0.85 12.93
C TYR A 90 1.94 0.62 14.10
N ILE A 91 1.82 1.56 15.04
CA ILE A 91 1.01 1.40 16.26
C ILE A 91 -0.35 2.06 16.04
N GLY A 92 -1.24 1.39 15.31
CA GLY A 92 -2.64 1.83 15.13
C GLY A 92 -2.73 3.30 14.72
N ILE A 93 -3.52 4.09 15.45
CA ILE A 93 -3.75 5.51 15.16
C ILE A 93 -2.51 6.40 15.34
N LEU A 94 -1.44 5.91 15.99
CA LEU A 94 -0.23 6.69 16.23
C LEU A 94 0.56 7.00 14.94
N PHE A 95 0.16 6.45 13.78
CA PHE A 95 0.70 6.88 12.50
C PHE A 95 0.55 8.39 12.26
N LEU A 96 -0.40 9.05 12.92
CA LEU A 96 -0.58 10.50 12.85
C LEU A 96 0.64 11.26 13.40
N ILE A 97 1.39 10.67 14.34
CA ILE A 97 2.57 11.31 14.93
C ILE A 97 3.66 11.54 13.87
N PRO A 98 4.28 10.52 13.22
CA PRO A 98 5.27 10.75 12.19
C PRO A 98 4.69 11.46 10.96
N MET A 99 3.39 11.31 10.68
CA MET A 99 2.72 12.04 9.59
C MET A 99 2.83 13.56 9.75
N PHE A 100 2.60 14.09 10.96
CA PHE A 100 2.61 15.52 11.21
C PHE A 100 3.94 16.04 11.76
N ALA A 101 4.66 15.24 12.54
CA ALA A 101 5.93 15.64 13.16
C ALA A 101 7.14 15.50 12.22
N CYS A 102 7.11 14.57 11.27
CA CYS A 102 8.23 14.25 10.36
C CYS A 102 7.83 14.44 8.87
N LYS A 103 7.03 15.46 8.58
CA LYS A 103 6.46 15.71 7.23
C LYS A 103 7.50 15.87 6.11
N ASP A 104 8.72 16.29 6.43
CA ASP A 104 9.79 16.52 5.45
C ASP A 104 10.70 15.29 5.26
N SER A 105 10.56 14.27 6.13
CA SER A 105 11.36 13.04 6.09
C SER A 105 10.79 12.04 5.08
N LYS A 106 11.55 11.72 4.03
CA LYS A 106 11.15 10.70 3.07
C LYS A 106 11.07 9.33 3.76
N PHE A 107 12.03 9.04 4.64
CA PHE A 107 12.06 7.80 5.41
C PHE A 107 10.85 7.66 6.34
N ALA A 108 10.53 8.68 7.12
CA ALA A 108 9.37 8.64 8.02
C ALA A 108 8.06 8.50 7.25
N ARG A 109 7.92 9.18 6.12
CA ARG A 109 6.73 9.06 5.26
C ARG A 109 6.58 7.68 4.64
N PHE A 110 7.68 7.00 4.30
CA PHE A 110 7.64 5.62 3.84
C PHE A 110 7.05 4.68 4.91
N HIS A 111 7.53 4.76 6.15
CA HIS A 111 7.00 3.95 7.25
C HIS A 111 5.58 4.35 7.62
N THR A 112 5.28 5.66 7.66
CA THR A 112 3.93 6.19 7.90
C THR A 112 2.94 5.65 6.88
N ASN A 113 3.30 5.63 5.60
CA ASN A 113 2.44 5.08 4.55
C ASN A 113 2.13 3.59 4.79
N GLN A 114 3.14 2.77 5.10
CA GLN A 114 2.92 1.36 5.42
C GLN A 114 2.08 1.17 6.68
N GLY A 115 2.31 2.01 7.69
CA GLY A 115 1.56 2.08 8.94
C GLY A 115 0.08 2.38 8.75
N ILE A 116 -0.26 3.37 7.94
CA ILE A 116 -1.65 3.71 7.58
C ILE A 116 -2.32 2.52 6.90
N VAL A 117 -1.66 1.91 5.90
CA VAL A 117 -2.22 0.76 5.19
C VAL A 117 -2.47 -0.38 6.17
N LEU A 118 -1.51 -0.68 7.05
CA LEU A 118 -1.68 -1.71 8.07
C LEU A 118 -2.85 -1.39 9.03
N CYS A 119 -2.99 -0.13 9.45
CA CYS A 119 -4.09 0.31 10.30
C CYS A 119 -5.45 0.14 9.60
N ILE A 120 -5.55 0.47 8.31
CA ILE A 120 -6.76 0.23 7.50
C ILE A 120 -7.10 -1.26 7.46
N PHE A 121 -6.12 -2.14 7.24
CA PHE A 121 -6.35 -3.58 7.23
C PHE A 121 -6.86 -4.09 8.59
N TYR A 122 -6.33 -3.58 9.70
CA TYR A 122 -6.86 -3.88 11.04
C TYR A 122 -8.33 -3.44 11.20
N VAL A 123 -8.67 -2.22 10.79
CA VAL A 123 -10.04 -1.70 10.87
C VAL A 123 -10.99 -2.54 10.00
N VAL A 124 -10.60 -2.84 8.77
CA VAL A 124 -11.42 -3.65 7.85
C VAL A 124 -11.62 -5.06 8.39
N ALA A 125 -10.55 -5.72 8.88
CA ALA A 125 -10.66 -7.04 9.48
C ALA A 125 -11.58 -7.06 10.70
N GLY A 126 -11.48 -6.03 11.56
CA GLY A 126 -12.36 -5.87 12.73
C GLY A 126 -13.83 -5.68 12.35
N VAL A 127 -14.12 -4.81 11.39
CA VAL A 127 -15.49 -4.58 10.91
C VAL A 127 -16.08 -5.84 10.26
N VAL A 128 -15.32 -6.53 9.40
CA VAL A 128 -15.77 -7.78 8.78
C VAL A 128 -16.08 -8.83 9.84
N THR A 129 -15.20 -9.01 10.83
CA THR A 129 -15.42 -9.95 11.93
C THR A 129 -16.67 -9.58 12.72
N ALA A 130 -16.84 -8.31 13.09
CA ALA A 130 -18.00 -7.84 13.84
C ALA A 130 -19.33 -8.08 13.09
N ILE A 131 -19.36 -7.85 11.77
CA ILE A 131 -20.56 -8.12 10.95
C ILE A 131 -20.85 -9.62 10.90
N LEU A 132 -19.83 -10.44 10.67
CA LEU A 132 -19.97 -11.90 10.60
C LEU A 132 -20.41 -12.51 11.93
N GLU A 133 -20.07 -11.91 13.06
CA GLU A 133 -20.51 -12.35 14.39
C GLU A 133 -21.88 -11.78 14.79
N ALA A 134 -22.23 -10.57 14.34
CA ALA A 134 -23.50 -9.94 14.69
C ALA A 134 -24.72 -10.59 14.03
N LEU A 135 -24.65 -10.91 12.73
CA LEU A 135 -25.79 -11.50 12.00
C LEU A 135 -26.22 -12.86 12.60
N PRO A 136 -25.30 -13.74 13.01
CA PRO A 136 -25.62 -15.01 13.67
C PRO A 136 -26.27 -14.91 15.04
N VAL A 137 -25.83 -13.96 15.89
CA VAL A 137 -26.28 -13.87 17.28
C VAL A 137 -27.78 -13.63 17.35
N LEU A 138 -28.34 -12.80 16.47
CA LEU A 138 -29.77 -12.54 16.44
C LEU A 138 -30.56 -13.83 16.13
N LEU A 139 -30.12 -14.63 15.14
CA LEU A 139 -30.79 -15.87 14.75
C LEU A 139 -30.66 -16.97 15.82
N PHE A 140 -29.50 -17.05 16.47
CA PHE A 140 -29.20 -18.04 17.52
C PHE A 140 -30.07 -17.89 18.78
N VAL A 141 -30.46 -16.65 19.10
CA VAL A 141 -31.30 -16.34 20.27
C VAL A 141 -32.74 -16.84 20.07
N PHE A 142 -33.29 -16.77 18.85
CA PHE A 142 -34.70 -17.14 18.60
C PHE A 142 -34.93 -18.62 18.24
N ILE A 143 -33.91 -19.35 17.78
CA ILE A 143 -34.06 -20.76 17.39
C ILE A 143 -33.89 -21.69 18.60
N LYS A 144 -34.94 -22.44 18.97
CA LYS A 144 -34.91 -23.43 20.06
C LYS A 144 -34.38 -24.82 19.66
N ALA A 145 -34.16 -25.07 18.37
CA ALA A 145 -33.68 -26.36 17.89
C ALA A 145 -32.21 -26.62 18.28
N VAL A 146 -31.97 -27.59 19.16
CA VAL A 146 -30.65 -27.90 19.73
C VAL A 146 -29.63 -28.29 18.65
N PHE A 147 -30.03 -29.09 17.66
CA PHE A 147 -29.15 -29.49 16.56
C PHE A 147 -28.67 -28.29 15.71
N PHE A 148 -29.57 -27.33 15.44
CA PHE A 148 -29.23 -26.11 14.72
C PHE A 148 -28.19 -25.28 15.48
N LYS A 149 -28.31 -25.21 16.82
CA LYS A 149 -27.33 -24.51 17.67
C LYS A 149 -25.94 -25.13 17.61
N ILE A 150 -25.84 -26.46 17.56
CA ILE A 150 -24.54 -27.16 17.51
C ILE A 150 -23.82 -26.87 16.18
N ILE A 151 -24.50 -27.07 15.05
CA ILE A 151 -23.91 -26.84 13.71
C ILE A 151 -23.53 -25.37 13.53
N PHE A 152 -24.40 -24.45 13.96
CA PHE A 152 -24.19 -23.03 13.83
C PHE A 152 -23.07 -22.52 14.75
N GLY A 153 -23.00 -23.03 15.99
CA GLY A 153 -21.90 -22.73 16.91
C GLY A 153 -20.54 -23.20 16.38
N ALA A 154 -20.49 -24.38 15.75
CA ALA A 154 -19.27 -24.85 15.09
C ALA A 154 -18.84 -23.92 13.94
N LEU A 155 -19.78 -23.45 13.12
CA LEU A 155 -19.49 -22.49 12.04
C LEU A 155 -18.94 -21.17 12.58
N ILE A 156 -19.57 -20.59 13.61
CA ILE A 156 -19.08 -19.37 14.27
C ILE A 156 -17.67 -19.59 14.82
N GLY A 157 -17.42 -20.74 15.46
CA GLY A 157 -16.10 -21.09 15.98
C GLY A 157 -15.02 -21.14 14.89
N ILE A 158 -15.33 -21.68 13.72
CA ILE A 158 -14.41 -21.69 12.56
C ILE A 158 -14.14 -20.26 12.07
N ILE A 159 -15.17 -19.41 11.97
CA ILE A 159 -15.00 -18.00 11.59
C ILE A 159 -14.07 -17.28 12.57
N GLY A 160 -14.30 -17.46 13.88
CA GLY A 160 -13.45 -16.89 14.93
C GLY A 160 -11.99 -17.37 14.84
N LEU A 161 -11.78 -18.65 14.54
CA LEU A 161 -10.43 -19.19 14.33
C LEU A 161 -9.73 -18.52 13.13
N LEU A 162 -10.43 -18.38 12.00
CA LEU A 162 -9.89 -17.71 10.81
C LEU A 162 -9.58 -16.23 11.08
N ALA A 163 -10.48 -15.52 11.78
CA ALA A 163 -10.24 -14.14 12.22
C ALA A 163 -9.01 -14.03 13.14
N GLY A 164 -8.81 -15.01 14.03
CA GLY A 164 -7.61 -15.12 14.86
C GLY A 164 -6.33 -15.24 14.03
N VAL A 165 -6.33 -16.12 13.02
CA VAL A 165 -5.18 -16.27 12.10
C VAL A 165 -4.87 -14.96 11.35
N VAL A 166 -5.90 -14.26 10.87
CA VAL A 166 -5.73 -12.95 10.21
C VAL A 166 -5.11 -11.94 11.17
N ASN A 167 -5.58 -11.86 12.42
CA ASN A 167 -5.02 -10.95 13.42
C ASN A 167 -3.56 -11.26 13.74
N ILE A 168 -3.19 -12.54 13.85
CA ILE A 168 -1.79 -12.96 14.05
C ILE A 168 -0.93 -12.54 12.85
N ALA A 169 -1.43 -12.69 11.62
CA ALA A 169 -0.72 -12.25 10.42
C ALA A 169 -0.51 -10.73 10.39
N LEU A 170 -1.54 -9.94 10.72
CA LEU A 170 -1.43 -8.48 10.82
C LEU A 170 -0.45 -8.06 11.94
N LEU A 171 -0.44 -8.77 13.06
CA LEU A 171 0.50 -8.54 14.16
C LEU A 171 1.93 -8.84 13.72
N ALA A 172 2.15 -9.92 12.98
CA ALA A 172 3.47 -10.22 12.42
C ALA A 172 3.94 -9.11 11.45
N LEU A 173 3.05 -8.60 10.58
CA LEU A 173 3.36 -7.46 9.71
C LEU A 173 3.69 -6.18 10.51
N MET A 174 2.98 -5.93 11.61
CA MET A 174 3.28 -4.82 12.53
C MET A 174 4.70 -4.93 13.08
N ILE A 175 5.05 -6.10 13.63
CA ILE A 175 6.36 -6.34 14.23
C ILE A 175 7.47 -6.19 13.18
N LEU A 176 7.29 -6.76 11.98
CA LEU A 176 8.24 -6.60 10.88
C LEU A 176 8.43 -5.13 10.49
N GLY A 177 7.34 -4.35 10.49
CA GLY A 177 7.38 -2.91 10.21
C GLY A 177 8.16 -2.14 11.26
N ILE A 178 7.90 -2.41 12.54
CA ILE A 178 8.62 -1.82 13.67
C ILE A 178 10.11 -2.17 13.60
N ILE A 179 10.46 -3.45 13.42
CA ILE A 179 11.86 -3.88 13.28
C ILE A 179 12.54 -3.14 12.12
N SER A 180 11.86 -3.03 10.98
CA SER A 180 12.39 -2.29 9.84
C SER A 180 12.65 -0.82 10.19
N ALA A 181 11.68 -0.15 10.83
CA ALA A 181 11.82 1.25 11.24
C ALA A 181 12.98 1.45 12.22
N VAL A 182 13.03 0.72 13.33
CA VAL A 182 14.05 0.92 14.37
C VAL A 182 15.46 0.52 13.93
N THR A 183 15.57 -0.38 12.94
CA THR A 183 16.86 -0.75 12.32
C THR A 183 17.26 0.17 11.15
N GLY A 184 16.47 1.22 10.88
CA GLY A 184 16.75 2.18 9.81
C GLY A 184 16.60 1.59 8.40
N LYS A 185 15.82 0.52 8.25
CA LYS A 185 15.60 -0.16 6.96
C LYS A 185 14.26 0.23 6.37
N ALA A 186 14.24 0.55 5.09
CA ALA A 186 13.02 0.84 4.35
C ALA A 186 12.55 -0.39 3.55
N LYS A 187 12.24 -1.48 4.27
CA LYS A 187 11.73 -2.72 3.66
C LYS A 187 10.23 -2.67 3.49
N LYS A 188 9.77 -3.16 2.34
CA LYS A 188 8.33 -3.31 2.06
C LYS A 188 7.78 -4.52 2.80
N LEU A 189 6.67 -4.32 3.51
CA LEU A 189 5.93 -5.41 4.14
C LEU A 189 5.31 -6.33 3.08
N PRO A 190 5.27 -7.64 3.31
CA PRO A 190 4.52 -8.56 2.47
C PRO A 190 3.07 -8.11 2.29
N ILE A 191 2.51 -8.35 1.09
CA ILE A 191 1.13 -8.06 0.70
C ILE A 191 0.80 -6.56 0.60
N ILE A 192 1.17 -5.74 1.60
CA ILE A 192 0.73 -4.34 1.71
C ILE A 192 1.78 -3.29 1.31
N GLY A 193 3.06 -3.65 1.25
CA GLY A 193 4.17 -2.69 1.10
C GLY A 193 4.23 -1.94 -0.24
N ASN A 194 3.42 -2.35 -1.23
CA ASN A 194 3.30 -1.68 -2.54
C ASN A 194 2.17 -0.64 -2.60
N ILE A 195 1.28 -0.59 -1.61
CA ILE A 195 0.18 0.40 -1.57
C ILE A 195 0.76 1.76 -1.18
N ARG A 196 0.38 2.83 -1.91
CA ARG A 196 0.84 4.21 -1.69
C ARG A 196 -0.35 5.16 -1.53
N ILE A 197 -0.52 5.65 -0.31
CA ILE A 197 -1.51 6.65 0.11
C ILE A 197 -0.84 8.02 0.25
N LEU A 198 0.34 8.07 0.88
CA LEU A 198 1.14 9.28 0.98
C LEU A 198 2.06 9.40 -0.25
N LYS A 199 1.95 10.52 -0.97
CA LYS A 199 2.83 10.90 -2.09
C LYS A 199 3.97 11.75 -1.61
#